data_AF-A0A6B1HGI0-F1
#
_entry.id   AF-A0A6B1HGI0-F1
#
_cell.length_a   1.000
_cell.length_b   1.000
_cell.length_c   1.000
_cell.angle_alpha   90.00
_cell.angle_beta   90.00
_cell.angle_gamma   90.00
#
_symmetry.space_group_name_H-M   'P 1'
#
loop_
_entity.id
_entity.type
_entity.pdbx_description
1 polymer ?
#
loop_
_entity_poly.entity_id
_entity_poly.type
_entity_poly.pdbx_seq_one_letter_code
_entity_poly.pdbx_strand_id
1 'polypeptide(L)'
;MAITRADLDAALPDLTSTIGAAGLEHAVEVVRDGWGIPHIRAATIHDAFFAQGFVTAQDRLWHMDYDRHRALGRWAELAGRVGLGEDRLMRTFGVERAAKADFAVSSDDARAMLEAYSDGVNAFIQTTQSLPVEYRLVGASPEPWRPWHCLAVYKVRNMLMGTYEAKLWRARLALKLGAEGAKVLFRGYP
;
A
#
# COMPACT_ATOMS: atom_id res chain seq x y z
N MET A 1 20.99 6.98 13.38
CA MET A 1 20.62 7.19 14.79
C MET A 1 20.20 5.84 15.35
N ALA A 2 20.63 5.44 16.55
CA ALA A 2 20.21 4.16 17.12
C ALA A 2 18.78 4.30 17.67
N ILE A 3 17.86 3.44 17.22
CA ILE A 3 16.49 3.36 17.75
C ILE A 3 16.53 2.61 19.07
N THR A 4 15.94 3.19 20.11
CA THR A 4 15.83 2.58 21.45
C THR A 4 14.50 1.85 21.60
N ARG A 5 14.35 1.06 22.67
CA ARG A 5 13.07 0.43 22.99
C ARG A 5 11.98 1.47 23.29
N ALA A 6 12.33 2.55 23.99
CA ALA A 6 11.41 3.64 24.30
C ALA A 6 10.90 4.34 23.02
N ASP A 7 11.75 4.47 22.00
CA ASP A 7 11.34 5.01 20.70
C ASP A 7 10.29 4.12 20.01
N LEU A 8 10.42 2.79 20.13
CA LEU A 8 9.46 1.83 19.58
C LEU A 8 8.13 1.86 20.32
N ASP A 9 8.15 1.89 21.65
CA ASP A 9 6.94 1.94 22.47
C ASP A 9 6.18 3.27 22.24
N ALA A 10 6.90 4.39 22.09
CA ALA A 10 6.30 5.70 21.77
C ALA A 10 5.78 5.81 20.32
N ALA A 11 6.17 4.89 19.43
CA ALA A 11 5.69 4.85 18.05
C ALA A 11 4.39 4.03 17.89
N LEU A 12 3.91 3.38 18.96
CA LEU A 12 2.66 2.63 18.93
C LEU A 12 1.45 3.58 18.90
N PRO A 13 0.42 3.28 18.08
CA PRO A 13 -0.80 4.07 18.05
C PRO A 13 -1.64 3.85 19.33
N ASP A 14 -2.51 4.81 19.64
CA ASP A 14 -3.58 4.59 20.62
C ASP A 14 -4.63 3.63 20.03
N LEU A 15 -4.90 2.54 20.75
CA LEU A 15 -5.85 1.50 20.38
C LEU A 15 -7.05 1.40 21.33
N THR A 16 -7.12 2.29 22.34
CA THR A 16 -8.06 2.14 23.47
C THR A 16 -8.96 3.35 23.70
N SER A 17 -8.51 4.54 23.35
CA SER A 17 -9.33 5.73 23.56
C SER A 17 -10.46 5.84 22.54
N THR A 18 -11.56 6.48 22.95
CA THR A 18 -12.59 6.94 22.02
C THR A 18 -12.07 8.12 21.22
N ILE A 19 -12.06 7.99 19.90
CA ILE A 19 -11.56 9.01 18.97
C ILE A 19 -12.73 9.59 18.19
N GLY A 20 -12.83 10.93 18.17
CA GLY A 20 -13.74 11.63 17.26
C GLY A 20 -13.13 11.70 15.87
N ALA A 21 -13.76 11.04 14.89
CA ALA A 21 -13.32 11.04 13.50
C ALA A 21 -14.36 11.73 12.61
N ALA A 22 -13.95 12.81 11.96
CA ALA A 22 -14.80 13.49 10.98
C ALA A 22 -15.09 12.54 9.81
N GLY A 23 -16.35 12.46 9.38
CA GLY A 23 -16.79 11.61 8.29
C GLY A 23 -17.54 10.34 8.72
N LEU A 24 -17.46 9.91 9.99
CA LEU A 24 -18.33 8.86 10.50
C LEU A 24 -19.79 9.34 10.59
N GLU A 25 -20.73 8.53 10.13
CA GLU A 25 -22.16 8.79 10.25
C GLU A 25 -22.69 8.32 11.61
N HIS A 26 -22.22 7.16 12.07
CA HIS A 26 -22.59 6.56 13.35
C HIS A 26 -21.37 6.10 14.14
N ALA A 27 -21.57 5.79 15.41
CA ALA A 27 -20.54 5.19 16.25
C ALA A 27 -20.15 3.81 15.72
N VAL A 28 -18.84 3.54 15.71
CA VAL A 28 -18.26 2.24 15.36
C VAL A 28 -17.52 1.67 16.55
N GLU A 29 -17.72 0.38 16.82
CA GLU A 29 -16.97 -0.36 17.82
C GLU A 29 -15.86 -1.17 17.17
N VAL A 30 -14.63 -1.04 17.69
CA VAL A 30 -13.48 -1.84 17.28
C VAL A 30 -13.00 -2.64 18.48
N VAL A 31 -13.09 -3.97 18.39
CA VAL A 31 -12.59 -4.89 19.43
C VAL A 31 -11.40 -5.65 18.87
N ARG A 32 -10.27 -5.65 19.58
CA ARG A 32 -9.12 -6.49 19.22
C ARG A 32 -9.11 -7.76 20.05
N ASP A 33 -8.89 -8.89 19.38
CA ASP A 33 -8.78 -10.18 20.06
C ASP A 33 -7.42 -10.38 20.76
N GLY A 34 -7.20 -11.55 21.35
CA GLY A 34 -5.94 -11.88 22.02
C GLY A 34 -4.69 -11.90 21.11
N TRP A 35 -4.88 -11.86 19.79
CA TRP A 35 -3.81 -11.78 18.78
C TRP A 35 -3.68 -10.38 18.18
N GLY A 36 -4.48 -9.42 18.66
CA GLY A 36 -4.53 -8.06 18.15
C GLY A 36 -5.32 -7.89 16.85
N ILE A 37 -6.07 -8.89 16.40
CA ILE A 37 -6.87 -8.82 15.16
C ILE A 37 -8.09 -7.92 15.41
N PRO A 38 -8.32 -6.86 14.60
CA PRO A 38 -9.45 -5.97 14.79
C PRO A 38 -10.75 -6.56 14.24
N HIS A 39 -11.79 -6.55 15.08
CA HIS A 39 -13.18 -6.86 14.74
C HIS A 39 -13.99 -5.57 14.77
N ILE A 40 -14.55 -5.18 13.64
CA ILE A 40 -15.29 -3.93 13.46
C ILE A 40 -16.79 -4.22 13.50
N ARG A 41 -17.55 -3.46 14.30
CA ARG A 41 -19.01 -3.41 14.27
C ARG A 41 -19.47 -2.00 13.91
N ALA A 42 -20.17 -1.87 12.80
CA ALA A 42 -20.66 -0.59 12.28
C ALA A 42 -22.15 -0.71 11.88
N ALA A 43 -22.86 0.42 11.89
CA ALA A 43 -24.28 0.48 11.52
C ALA A 43 -24.51 0.53 10.00
N THR A 44 -23.56 1.11 9.25
CA THR A 44 -23.65 1.26 7.79
C THR A 44 -22.42 0.68 7.10
N ILE A 45 -22.55 0.39 5.80
CA ILE A 45 -21.43 -0.08 4.97
C ILE A 45 -20.35 1.02 4.84
N HIS A 46 -20.77 2.28 4.77
CA HIS A 46 -19.88 3.44 4.77
C HIS A 46 -18.98 3.42 6.03
N ASP A 47 -19.60 3.38 7.21
CA ASP A 47 -18.89 3.38 8.49
C ASP A 47 -17.99 2.14 8.65
N ALA A 48 -18.39 1.00 8.09
CA ALA A 48 -17.57 -0.22 8.07
C ALA A 48 -16.27 -0.04 7.26
N PHE A 49 -16.36 0.51 6.04
CA PHE A 49 -15.17 0.76 5.23
C PHE A 49 -14.30 1.89 5.77
N PHE A 50 -14.93 2.94 6.31
CA PHE A 50 -14.23 4.01 7.03
C PHE A 50 -13.40 3.43 8.17
N ALA A 51 -14.04 2.68 9.07
CA ALA A 51 -13.34 2.08 10.20
C ALA A 51 -12.28 1.07 9.75
N GLN A 52 -12.52 0.33 8.67
CA GLN A 52 -11.51 -0.56 8.09
C GLN A 52 -10.26 0.22 7.65
N GLY A 53 -10.43 1.37 6.99
CA GLY A 53 -9.33 2.25 6.63
C GLY A 53 -8.57 2.77 7.85
N PHE A 54 -9.31 3.23 8.86
CA PHE A 54 -8.75 3.74 10.11
C PHE A 54 -7.90 2.70 10.86
N VAL A 55 -8.45 1.50 11.11
CA VAL A 55 -7.72 0.45 11.85
C VAL A 55 -6.56 -0.13 11.05
N THR A 56 -6.69 -0.17 9.72
CA THR A 56 -5.58 -0.60 8.86
C THR A 56 -4.43 0.40 8.94
N ALA A 57 -4.73 1.69 8.99
CA ALA A 57 -3.71 2.72 9.17
C ALA A 57 -3.07 2.65 10.56
N GLN A 58 -3.85 2.43 11.64
CA GLN A 58 -3.29 2.19 12.98
C GLN A 58 -2.22 1.08 12.94
N ASP A 59 -2.52 -0.05 12.32
CA ASP A 59 -1.64 -1.22 12.35
C ASP A 59 -0.52 -1.20 11.31
N ARG A 60 -0.74 -0.54 10.16
CA ARG A 60 0.03 -0.77 8.92
C ARG A 60 0.33 0.48 8.10
N LEU A 61 0.19 1.69 8.67
CA LEU A 61 0.38 2.94 7.91
C LEU A 61 1.68 2.95 7.09
N TRP A 62 2.82 2.58 7.69
CA TRP A 62 4.10 2.53 6.97
C TRP A 62 4.08 1.56 5.78
N HIS A 63 3.53 0.35 5.96
CA HIS A 63 3.42 -0.63 4.86
C HIS A 63 2.51 -0.14 3.74
N MET A 64 1.40 0.52 4.09
CA MET A 64 0.51 1.13 3.10
C MET A 64 1.25 2.21 2.32
N ASP A 65 2.01 3.05 3.01
CA ASP A 65 2.72 4.15 2.39
C ASP A 65 3.91 3.68 1.53
N TYR A 66 4.62 2.64 1.97
CA TYR A 66 5.62 1.94 1.18
C TYR A 66 5.06 1.47 -0.17
N ASP A 67 3.92 0.76 -0.16
CA ASP A 67 3.30 0.29 -1.40
C ASP A 67 2.78 1.45 -2.26
N ARG A 68 2.26 2.52 -1.64
CA ARG A 68 1.88 3.74 -2.36
C ARG A 68 3.08 4.36 -3.07
N HIS A 69 4.19 4.57 -2.37
CA HIS A 69 5.40 5.16 -2.98
C HIS A 69 5.93 4.29 -4.12
N ARG A 70 5.94 2.96 -3.95
CA ARG A 70 6.33 2.04 -5.02
C ARG A 70 5.40 2.15 -6.22
N ALA A 71 4.09 2.09 -6.00
CA ALA A 71 3.11 2.21 -7.08
C ALA A 71 3.26 3.53 -7.84
N LEU A 72 3.57 4.62 -7.14
CA LEU A 72 3.75 5.95 -7.74
C LEU A 72 5.16 6.17 -8.29
N GLY A 73 6.08 5.20 -8.17
CA GLY A 73 7.50 5.35 -8.52
C GLY A 73 8.16 6.54 -7.82
N ARG A 74 7.96 6.63 -6.50
CA ARG A 74 8.49 7.66 -5.58
C ARG A 74 9.30 7.04 -4.44
N TRP A 75 9.62 5.76 -4.49
CA TRP A 75 10.30 5.06 -3.39
C TRP A 75 11.70 5.62 -3.12
N ALA A 76 12.40 6.13 -4.13
CA ALA A 76 13.70 6.76 -3.96
C ALA A 76 13.67 8.03 -3.08
N GLU A 77 12.50 8.64 -2.86
CA GLU A 77 12.35 9.75 -1.91
C GLU A 77 12.61 9.31 -0.47
N LEU A 78 12.30 8.05 -0.13
CA LEU A 78 12.45 7.47 1.21
C LEU A 78 13.69 6.57 1.31
N ALA A 79 13.98 5.77 0.29
CA ALA A 79 15.11 4.84 0.27
C ALA A 79 16.40 5.43 -0.34
N GLY A 80 16.32 6.62 -0.93
CA GLY A 80 17.44 7.22 -1.65
C GLY A 80 17.76 6.49 -2.96
N ARG A 81 19.01 6.59 -3.41
CA ARG A 81 19.45 6.18 -4.76
C ARG A 81 19.15 4.72 -5.10
N VAL A 82 19.08 3.84 -4.10
CA VAL A 82 18.78 2.41 -4.32
C VAL A 82 17.37 2.17 -4.87
N GLY A 83 16.42 3.09 -4.61
CA GLY A 83 15.05 3.02 -5.12
C GLY A 83 14.86 3.47 -6.57
N LEU A 84 15.85 4.17 -7.16
CA LEU A 84 15.68 4.81 -8.48
C LEU A 84 15.36 3.82 -9.62
N GLY A 85 15.91 2.61 -9.55
CA GLY A 85 15.64 1.57 -10.55
C GLY A 85 14.18 1.12 -10.53
N GLU A 86 13.63 0.92 -9.32
CA GLU A 86 12.24 0.55 -9.12
C GLU A 86 11.29 1.68 -9.53
N ASP A 87 11.61 2.92 -9.18
CA ASP A 87 10.78 4.07 -9.54
C ASP A 87 10.64 4.22 -11.05
N ARG A 88 11.75 4.09 -11.79
CA ARG A 88 11.74 4.11 -13.25
C ARG A 88 10.88 2.98 -13.81
N LEU A 89 10.95 1.78 -13.24
CA LEU A 89 10.16 0.64 -13.69
C LEU A 89 8.67 0.88 -13.47
N MET A 90 8.27 1.33 -12.28
CA MET A 90 6.85 1.56 -11.94
C MET A 90 6.26 2.72 -12.74
N ARG A 91 7.04 3.78 -12.99
CA ARG A 91 6.66 4.87 -13.92
C ARG A 91 6.51 4.36 -15.35
N THR A 92 7.38 3.46 -15.79
CA THR A 92 7.30 2.83 -17.12
C THR A 92 6.04 1.98 -17.27
N PHE A 93 5.68 1.20 -16.25
CA PHE A 93 4.41 0.47 -16.24
C PHE A 93 3.18 1.37 -16.15
N GLY A 94 3.34 2.61 -15.67
CA GLY A 94 2.27 3.59 -15.61
C GLY A 94 1.18 3.24 -14.61
N VAL A 95 1.56 2.67 -13.46
CA VAL A 95 0.63 2.20 -12.41
C VAL A 95 -0.30 3.32 -11.95
N GLU A 96 0.23 4.53 -11.71
CA GLU A 96 -0.55 5.70 -11.33
C GLU A 96 -1.64 6.02 -12.38
N ARG A 97 -1.26 6.09 -13.66
CA ARG A 97 -2.19 6.37 -14.76
C ARG A 97 -3.29 5.32 -14.82
N ALA A 98 -2.93 4.04 -14.70
CA ALA A 98 -3.89 2.94 -14.71
C ALA A 98 -4.84 3.00 -13.50
N ALA A 99 -4.34 3.24 -12.29
CA ALA A 99 -5.17 3.33 -11.08
C ALA A 99 -6.18 4.49 -11.15
N LYS A 100 -5.77 5.65 -11.67
CA LYS A 100 -6.69 6.78 -11.89
C LYS A 100 -7.75 6.48 -12.95
N ALA A 101 -7.35 5.85 -14.06
CA ALA A 101 -8.29 5.47 -15.12
C ALA A 101 -9.33 4.46 -14.61
N ASP A 102 -8.90 3.45 -13.85
CA ASP A 102 -9.80 2.45 -13.26
C ASP A 102 -10.75 3.08 -12.25
N PHE A 103 -10.27 4.00 -11.41
CA PHE A 103 -11.14 4.73 -10.47
C PHE A 103 -12.20 5.56 -11.21
N ALA A 104 -11.84 6.23 -12.30
CA ALA A 104 -12.75 7.06 -13.08
C ALA A 104 -13.92 6.28 -13.72
N VAL A 105 -13.74 4.98 -13.98
CA VAL A 105 -14.77 4.10 -14.58
C VAL A 105 -15.35 3.11 -13.56
N SER A 106 -14.98 3.20 -12.29
CA SER A 106 -15.52 2.36 -11.23
C SER A 106 -17.00 2.67 -11.00
N SER A 107 -17.78 1.66 -10.60
CA SER A 107 -19.18 1.85 -10.20
C SER A 107 -19.28 2.79 -9.01
N ASP A 108 -20.44 3.42 -8.82
CA ASP A 108 -20.68 4.32 -7.70
C ASP A 108 -20.47 3.62 -6.35
N ASP A 109 -20.91 2.37 -6.21
CA ASP A 109 -20.68 1.57 -5.00
C ASP A 109 -19.18 1.35 -4.71
N ALA A 110 -18.39 1.04 -5.74
CA ALA A 110 -16.95 0.83 -5.59
C ALA A 110 -16.26 2.16 -5.25
N ARG A 111 -16.67 3.27 -5.86
CA ARG A 111 -16.14 4.59 -5.54
C ARG A 111 -16.45 4.98 -4.10
N ALA A 112 -17.70 4.82 -3.66
CA ALA A 112 -18.12 5.10 -2.29
C ALA A 112 -17.33 4.28 -1.27
N MET A 113 -17.09 2.98 -1.53
CA MET A 113 -16.22 2.14 -0.71
C MET A 113 -14.79 2.68 -0.61
N LEU A 114 -14.18 3.02 -1.76
CA LEU A 114 -12.79 3.52 -1.81
C LEU A 114 -12.64 4.89 -1.18
N GLU A 115 -13.65 5.75 -1.30
CA GLU A 115 -13.76 7.05 -0.65
C GLU A 115 -13.84 6.89 0.87
N ALA A 116 -14.81 6.12 1.38
CA ALA A 116 -14.96 5.84 2.81
C ALA A 116 -13.68 5.25 3.42
N TYR A 117 -13.08 4.25 2.79
CA TYR A 117 -11.81 3.67 3.24
C TYR A 117 -10.69 4.72 3.32
N SER A 118 -10.57 5.57 2.30
CA SER A 118 -9.53 6.61 2.25
C SER A 118 -9.73 7.67 3.32
N ASP A 119 -10.99 8.04 3.58
CA ASP A 119 -11.33 8.99 4.63
C ASP A 119 -11.01 8.45 6.01
N GLY A 120 -11.22 7.15 6.25
CA GLY A 120 -10.77 6.47 7.46
C GLY A 120 -9.25 6.51 7.66
N VAL A 121 -8.48 6.25 6.60
CA VAL A 121 -7.01 6.37 6.64
C VAL A 121 -6.59 7.80 6.96
N ASN A 122 -7.23 8.78 6.33
CA ASN A 122 -6.94 10.20 6.56
C ASN A 122 -7.32 10.65 7.97
N ALA A 123 -8.43 10.16 8.51
CA ALA A 123 -8.84 10.44 9.88
C ALA A 123 -7.81 9.93 10.88
N PHE A 124 -7.23 8.75 10.67
CA PHE A 124 -6.11 8.28 11.50
C PHE A 124 -4.89 9.20 11.39
N ILE A 125 -4.47 9.54 10.16
CA ILE A 125 -3.32 10.45 9.92
C ILE A 125 -3.51 11.80 10.63
N GLN A 126 -4.74 12.32 10.67
CA GLN A 126 -5.06 13.62 11.26
C GLN A 126 -5.18 13.58 12.79
N THR A 127 -5.57 12.45 13.38
CA THR A 127 -5.88 12.34 14.81
C THR A 127 -4.77 11.66 15.61
N THR A 128 -3.88 10.92 14.96
CA THR A 128 -2.81 10.20 15.65
C THR A 128 -1.78 11.16 16.27
N GLN A 129 -1.34 10.83 17.48
CA GLN A 129 -0.25 11.54 18.17
C GLN A 129 1.11 10.85 18.00
N SER A 130 1.09 9.59 17.53
CA SER A 130 2.28 8.79 17.27
C SER A 130 2.29 8.33 15.83
N LEU A 131 3.47 8.34 15.22
CA LEU A 131 3.70 7.79 13.88
C LEU A 131 4.60 6.57 14.00
N PRO A 132 4.48 5.61 13.06
CA PRO A 132 5.41 4.50 12.94
C PRO A 132 6.87 4.98 12.96
N VAL A 133 7.75 4.22 13.62
CA VAL A 133 9.16 4.60 13.85
C VAL A 133 9.91 4.85 12.55
N GLU A 134 9.49 4.20 11.46
CA GLU A 134 10.06 4.34 10.14
C GLU A 134 10.02 5.78 9.63
N TYR A 135 8.93 6.53 9.89
CA TYR A 135 8.84 7.95 9.52
C TYR A 135 9.93 8.79 10.18
N ARG A 136 10.28 8.48 11.44
CA ARG A 136 11.41 9.12 12.14
C ARG A 136 12.76 8.73 11.52
N LEU A 137 12.92 7.48 11.11
CA LEU A 137 14.16 6.97 10.50
C LEU A 137 14.45 7.62 9.14
N VAL A 138 13.41 7.82 8.32
CA VAL A 138 13.54 8.41 6.98
C VAL A 138 13.38 9.93 6.98
N GLY A 139 12.99 10.53 8.11
CA GLY A 139 12.77 11.98 8.22
C GLY A 139 11.60 12.48 7.37
N ALA A 140 10.52 11.70 7.31
CA ALA A 140 9.34 11.97 6.48
C ALA A 140 8.05 11.93 7.31
N SER A 141 6.94 12.36 6.71
CA SER A 141 5.59 12.30 7.28
C SER A 141 4.62 11.70 6.26
N PRO A 142 3.53 11.04 6.69
CA PRO A 142 2.54 10.48 5.78
C PRO A 142 1.83 11.59 4.98
N GLU A 143 1.72 11.41 3.66
CA GLU A 143 0.84 12.24 2.83
C GLU A 143 -0.62 11.76 2.90
N PRO A 144 -1.62 12.63 2.66
CA PRO A 144 -3.02 12.24 2.58
C PRO A 144 -3.29 11.13 1.56
N TRP A 145 -4.17 10.23 1.93
CA TRP A 145 -4.67 9.16 1.08
C TRP A 145 -5.77 9.65 0.14
N ARG A 146 -5.77 9.16 -1.10
CA ARG A 146 -6.80 9.44 -2.11
C ARG A 146 -7.45 8.11 -2.52
N PRO A 147 -8.73 8.09 -2.92
CA PRO A 147 -9.45 6.86 -3.26
C PRO A 147 -8.74 5.95 -4.25
N TRP A 148 -8.18 6.53 -5.31
CA TRP A 148 -7.47 5.76 -6.35
C TRP A 148 -6.12 5.17 -5.86
N HIS A 149 -5.56 5.62 -4.73
CA HIS A 149 -4.37 5.00 -4.14
C HIS A 149 -4.64 3.55 -3.71
N CYS A 150 -5.86 3.21 -3.31
CA CYS A 150 -6.24 1.83 -2.99
C CYS A 150 -6.04 0.89 -4.19
N LEU A 151 -6.42 1.35 -5.39
CA LEU A 151 -6.20 0.61 -6.64
C LEU A 151 -4.71 0.55 -7.01
N ALA A 152 -3.96 1.61 -6.75
CA ALA A 152 -2.52 1.64 -6.99
C ALA A 152 -1.78 0.61 -6.10
N VAL A 153 -2.11 0.55 -4.81
CA VAL A 153 -1.58 -0.45 -3.85
C VAL A 153 -1.98 -1.86 -4.27
N TYR A 154 -3.23 -2.08 -4.64
CA TYR A 154 -3.68 -3.38 -5.15
C TYR A 154 -2.86 -3.82 -6.36
N LYS A 155 -2.65 -2.93 -7.33
CA LYS A 155 -1.88 -3.23 -8.54
C LYS A 155 -0.43 -3.56 -8.24
N VAL A 156 0.29 -2.71 -7.49
CA VAL A 156 1.73 -2.92 -7.26
C VAL A 156 2.02 -4.22 -6.51
N ARG A 157 1.12 -4.65 -5.61
CA ARG A 157 1.24 -5.92 -4.90
C ARG A 157 1.03 -7.15 -5.78
N ASN A 158 0.26 -7.01 -6.87
CA ASN A 158 -0.12 -8.11 -7.77
C ASN A 158 0.56 -8.02 -9.14
N MET A 159 1.48 -7.08 -9.34
CA MET A 159 2.28 -6.98 -10.54
C MET A 159 3.41 -8.01 -10.54
N LEU A 160 3.89 -8.36 -11.73
CA LEU A 160 5.06 -9.22 -11.94
C LEU A 160 4.95 -10.66 -11.39
N MET A 161 3.75 -11.13 -11.03
CA MET A 161 3.53 -12.52 -10.60
C MET A 161 3.53 -13.54 -11.76
N GLY A 162 3.99 -13.15 -12.95
CA GLY A 162 3.89 -13.91 -14.20
C GLY A 162 5.22 -14.48 -14.69
N THR A 163 5.31 -14.75 -15.99
CA THR A 163 6.50 -15.36 -16.61
C THR A 163 7.38 -14.36 -17.34
N TYR A 164 7.24 -13.05 -17.07
CA TYR A 164 7.93 -12.04 -17.89
C TYR A 164 9.45 -12.12 -17.72
N GLU A 165 9.94 -12.38 -16.51
CA GLU A 165 11.36 -12.55 -16.20
C GLU A 165 11.93 -13.74 -16.95
N ALA A 166 11.21 -14.86 -16.93
CA ALA A 166 11.60 -16.07 -17.65
C ALA A 166 11.61 -15.83 -19.16
N LYS A 167 10.62 -15.11 -19.71
CA LYS A 167 10.59 -14.72 -21.13
C LYS A 167 11.75 -13.78 -21.49
N LEU A 168 12.02 -12.77 -20.67
CA LEU A 168 13.10 -11.81 -20.86
C LEU A 168 14.47 -12.51 -20.81
N TRP A 169 14.66 -13.41 -19.86
CA TRP A 169 15.89 -14.17 -19.74
C TRP A 169 16.10 -15.11 -20.94
N ARG A 170 15.06 -15.83 -21.38
CA ARG A 170 15.11 -16.63 -22.61
C ARG A 170 15.42 -15.80 -23.85
N ALA A 171 14.81 -14.62 -23.99
CA ALA A 171 15.09 -13.71 -25.10
C ALA A 171 16.56 -13.26 -25.10
N ARG A 172 17.11 -12.89 -23.93
CA ARG A 172 18.54 -12.55 -23.79
C ARG A 172 19.46 -13.71 -24.14
N LEU A 173 19.07 -14.93 -23.81
CA LEU A 173 19.84 -16.13 -24.12
C LEU A 173 19.83 -16.43 -25.62
N ALA A 174 18.67 -16.34 -26.26
CA ALA A 174 18.52 -16.50 -27.70
C ALA A 174 19.34 -15.45 -28.48
N LEU A 175 19.42 -14.21 -27.99
CA LEU A 175 20.27 -13.17 -28.58
C LEU A 175 21.77 -13.49 -28.49
N LYS A 176 22.21 -14.25 -27.47
CA LYS A 176 23.62 -14.61 -27.29
C LYS A 176 24.02 -15.93 -27.94
N LEU A 177 23.14 -16.93 -27.90
CA LEU A 177 23.43 -18.30 -28.33
C LEU A 177 22.76 -18.68 -29.65
N GLY A 178 21.93 -17.80 -30.21
CA GLY A 178 20.97 -18.16 -31.25
C GLY A 178 19.78 -18.97 -30.69
N ALA A 179 18.71 -19.05 -31.47
CA ALA A 179 17.49 -19.75 -31.07
C ALA A 179 17.74 -21.25 -30.79
N GLU A 180 18.49 -21.93 -31.66
CA GLU A 180 18.82 -23.36 -31.49
C GLU A 180 19.71 -23.61 -30.28
N GLY A 181 20.71 -22.75 -30.04
CA GLY A 181 21.57 -22.86 -28.86
C GLY A 181 20.81 -22.65 -27.55
N ALA A 182 19.88 -21.68 -27.53
CA ALA A 182 19.02 -21.44 -26.37
C ALA A 182 18.03 -22.60 -26.12
N LYS A 183 17.50 -23.24 -27.18
CA LYS A 183 16.56 -24.36 -27.09
C LYS A 183 17.12 -25.56 -26.34
N VAL A 184 18.42 -25.82 -26.43
CA VAL A 184 19.09 -26.92 -25.70
C VAL A 184 18.95 -26.76 -24.18
N LEU A 185 18.87 -25.52 -23.69
CA LEU A 185 18.76 -25.20 -22.26
C LEU A 185 17.32 -25.27 -21.73
N PHE A 186 16.31 -25.42 -22.61
CA PHE A 186 14.87 -25.41 -22.26
C PHE A 186 14.12 -26.66 -22.75
N ARG A 187 14.73 -27.85 -22.60
CA ARG A 187 14.06 -29.11 -22.96
C ARG A 187 12.78 -29.30 -22.14
N GLY A 188 11.63 -29.41 -22.80
CA GLY A 188 10.36 -29.82 -22.18
C GLY A 188 9.40 -28.70 -21.74
N TYR A 189 9.65 -27.45 -22.13
CA TYR A 189 8.58 -26.44 -22.08
C TYR A 189 7.67 -26.63 -23.30
N PRO A 190 6.33 -26.77 -23.16
CA PRO A 190 5.44 -26.87 -24.31
C PRO A 190 5.50 -25.60 -25.18
#